data_AF-A0A7Y2AK30-F1
#
_entry.id   AF-A0A7Y2AK30-F1
#
_cell.length_a   1.000
_cell.length_b   1.000
_cell.length_c   1.000
_cell.angle_alpha   90.00
_cell.angle_beta   90.00
_cell.angle_gamma   90.00
#
_symmetry.space_group_name_H-M   'P 1'
#
loop_
_entity.id
_entity.type
_entity.pdbx_description
1 polymer ?
#
loop_
_entity_poly.entity_id
_entity_poly.type
_entity_poly.pdbx_seq_one_letter_code
_entity_poly.pdbx_strand_id
1 'polypeptide(L)'
;MNSSAVVTRKDYLMNFVSLAVTVLLVTGLIQPGGSGSIANAQTDSANRNQDDAEDRESIGDWREMEDRFRELIIAEAVRFDSDVQLQAIEIVKQRKLQSPKFDDAIRRAMTINDESTDIWPNVRNAMTLKPFSTITQSDWIELCLNVLAREQSRYRQLSANYSTAVAINLFKNARGGDSKERVPTELIIDQLSKSPKILAQQLQERLDDADRSALMCAVAALTDAEGAGLVTPLMEAAKSKDAVIKKTAIASLNHILVQLEKNRVVSSIPDAVALTETNSKLVRYAAKIVSRYDTNDDRVLTEDEWDKMLMNPLKADANGDDKISINEYAQWMESRSK
;
A
#
# COMPACT_ATOMS: atom_id res chain seq x y z
N MET A 1 32.99 -32.67 29.00
CA MET A 1 31.61 -33.16 29.15
C MET A 1 30.70 -31.97 28.85
N ASN A 2 30.52 -31.60 27.58
CA ASN A 2 29.40 -31.98 26.69
C ASN A 2 28.02 -31.76 27.31
N SER A 3 27.26 -30.76 26.84
CA SER A 3 26.22 -31.02 25.83
C SER A 3 25.59 -29.70 25.33
N SER A 4 25.81 -29.41 24.05
CA SER A 4 25.11 -28.36 23.30
C SER A 4 23.77 -28.89 22.80
N ALA A 5 22.67 -28.20 23.09
CA ALA A 5 21.41 -28.42 22.39
C ALA A 5 21.36 -27.49 21.17
N VAL A 6 21.82 -28.00 20.04
CA VAL A 6 21.58 -27.42 18.71
C VAL A 6 20.15 -27.77 18.33
N VAL A 7 19.22 -26.81 18.47
CA VAL A 7 17.87 -26.96 17.92
C VAL A 7 17.94 -26.66 16.43
N THR A 8 17.92 -27.71 15.62
CA THR A 8 17.97 -27.63 14.16
C THR A 8 16.62 -27.18 13.57
N ARG A 9 16.70 -26.26 12.62
CA ARG A 9 15.62 -25.62 11.82
C ARG A 9 14.71 -26.59 11.01
N LYS A 10 14.78 -27.90 11.24
CA LYS A 10 14.05 -28.95 10.51
C LYS A 10 12.76 -29.40 11.20
N ASP A 11 12.57 -29.09 12.48
CA ASP A 11 11.43 -29.59 13.26
C ASP A 11 10.14 -28.78 13.06
N TYR A 12 10.21 -27.60 12.44
CA TYR A 12 9.03 -26.79 12.11
C TYR A 12 8.30 -27.23 10.82
N LEU A 13 8.91 -28.09 9.99
CA LEU A 13 8.32 -28.50 8.71
C LEU A 13 7.46 -29.77 8.79
N MET A 14 7.51 -30.54 9.88
CA MET A 14 6.72 -31.77 10.01
C MET A 14 5.35 -31.59 10.68
N ASN A 15 5.07 -30.46 11.32
CA ASN A 15 3.73 -30.17 11.87
C ASN A 15 2.77 -29.53 10.86
N PHE A 16 3.24 -29.12 9.68
CA PHE A 16 2.40 -28.49 8.65
C PHE A 16 1.67 -29.48 7.72
N VAL A 17 2.03 -30.77 7.75
CA VAL A 17 1.42 -31.79 6.87
C VAL A 17 0.30 -32.59 7.57
N SER A 18 0.19 -32.53 8.90
CA SER A 18 -0.81 -33.30 9.66
C SER A 18 -2.16 -32.59 9.85
N LEU A 19 -2.26 -31.30 9.52
CA LEU A 19 -3.51 -30.52 9.64
C LEU A 19 -4.21 -30.25 8.29
N ALA A 20 -3.89 -31.03 7.26
CA ALA A 20 -4.50 -30.96 5.93
C ALA A 20 -5.64 -31.98 5.72
N VAL A 21 -6.11 -32.68 6.77
CA VAL A 21 -7.02 -33.84 6.64
C VAL A 21 -8.41 -33.66 7.28
N THR A 22 -8.76 -32.51 7.88
CA THR A 22 -10.07 -32.41 8.59
C THR A 22 -10.92 -31.17 8.26
N VAL A 23 -10.82 -30.60 7.06
CA VAL A 23 -11.83 -29.64 6.55
C VAL A 23 -12.10 -29.87 5.05
N LEU A 24 -12.52 -31.10 4.73
CA LEU A 24 -12.98 -31.47 3.38
C LEU A 24 -14.26 -32.33 3.50
N LEU A 25 -15.26 -31.78 4.17
CA LEU A 25 -16.62 -32.34 4.26
C LEU A 25 -17.59 -31.18 4.56
N VAL A 26 -17.95 -30.38 3.56
CA VAL A 26 -19.31 -29.80 3.32
C VAL A 26 -19.28 -29.09 1.94
N THR A 27 -19.13 -29.85 0.86
CA THR A 27 -19.53 -29.37 -0.48
C THR A 27 -20.13 -30.53 -1.27
N GLY A 28 -21.47 -30.55 -1.32
CA GLY A 28 -22.25 -30.93 -2.50
C GLY A 28 -22.03 -32.31 -3.12
N LEU A 29 -22.63 -33.35 -2.53
CA LEU A 29 -23.11 -34.50 -3.30
C LEU A 29 -24.46 -34.11 -3.93
N ILE A 30 -24.43 -33.63 -5.17
CA ILE A 30 -25.61 -33.64 -6.05
C ILE A 30 -25.39 -34.76 -7.06
N GLN A 31 -26.11 -35.88 -6.88
CA GLN A 31 -26.31 -36.87 -7.92
C GLN A 31 -27.29 -36.32 -8.97
N PRO A 32 -27.05 -36.50 -10.28
CA PRO A 32 -28.11 -36.42 -11.28
C PRO A 32 -28.69 -37.82 -11.48
N GLY A 33 -29.92 -38.04 -11.00
CA GLY A 33 -30.65 -39.28 -11.24
C GLY A 33 -32.12 -38.98 -11.52
N GLY A 34 -32.59 -39.47 -12.67
CA GLY A 34 -33.99 -39.85 -12.86
C GLY A 34 -34.87 -38.86 -13.59
N SER A 35 -34.89 -38.97 -14.92
CA SER A 35 -36.00 -38.51 -15.75
C SER A 35 -37.32 -39.12 -15.28
N GLY A 36 -38.35 -38.29 -15.16
CA GLY A 36 -39.69 -38.68 -14.74
C GLY A 36 -40.43 -39.55 -15.75
N SER A 37 -41.34 -40.36 -15.22
CA SER A 37 -42.51 -40.88 -15.92
C SER A 37 -43.76 -40.33 -15.23
N ILE A 38 -44.72 -39.93 -16.05
CA ILE A 38 -45.94 -39.18 -15.71
C ILE A 38 -47.04 -40.19 -15.33
N ALA A 39 -47.73 -39.98 -14.20
CA ALA A 39 -49.13 -40.36 -14.03
C ALA A 39 -49.76 -39.74 -12.77
N ASN A 40 -50.61 -38.74 -13.01
CA ASN A 40 -51.99 -38.63 -12.54
C ASN A 40 -52.36 -39.04 -11.09
N ALA A 41 -52.78 -38.06 -10.28
CA ALA A 41 -53.97 -38.17 -9.42
C ALA A 41 -54.39 -36.77 -8.90
N GLN A 42 -55.60 -36.36 -9.28
CA GLN A 42 -56.40 -35.39 -8.56
C GLN A 42 -56.67 -35.90 -7.14
N THR A 43 -56.51 -35.04 -6.12
CA THR A 43 -57.52 -34.72 -5.09
C THR A 43 -56.95 -33.74 -4.06
N ASP A 44 -57.83 -32.86 -3.58
CA ASP A 44 -57.79 -32.15 -2.29
C ASP A 44 -57.00 -30.83 -2.18
N SER A 45 -57.59 -29.84 -2.84
CA SER A 45 -57.53 -28.43 -2.47
C SER A 45 -58.28 -28.15 -1.16
N ALA A 46 -57.67 -28.42 0.00
CA ALA A 46 -58.19 -27.94 1.30
C ALA A 46 -57.14 -27.94 2.43
N ASN A 47 -55.87 -27.62 2.19
CA ASN A 47 -54.96 -27.23 3.29
C ASN A 47 -53.72 -26.50 2.74
N ARG A 48 -53.79 -25.18 2.53
CA ARG A 48 -52.69 -24.39 1.94
C ARG A 48 -52.31 -23.13 2.70
N ASN A 49 -52.80 -22.97 3.93
CA ASN A 49 -52.55 -21.77 4.73
C ASN A 49 -51.73 -22.03 6.01
N GLN A 50 -51.08 -23.20 6.12
CA GLN A 50 -50.32 -23.56 7.33
C GLN A 50 -48.84 -23.92 7.08
N ASP A 51 -48.41 -24.05 5.83
CA ASP A 51 -47.00 -24.37 5.49
C ASP A 51 -46.13 -23.12 5.22
N ASP A 52 -46.73 -21.94 4.94
CA ASP A 52 -45.96 -20.71 4.67
C ASP A 52 -45.46 -20.00 5.96
N ALA A 53 -45.80 -20.53 7.14
CA ALA A 53 -45.43 -19.96 8.44
C ALA A 53 -44.15 -20.58 9.03
N GLU A 54 -43.89 -21.88 8.81
CA GLU A 54 -42.72 -22.58 9.39
C GLU A 54 -41.41 -22.19 8.68
N ASP A 55 -41.44 -21.90 7.37
CA ASP A 55 -40.25 -21.47 6.62
C ASP A 55 -39.74 -20.07 7.03
N ARG A 56 -40.58 -19.23 7.65
CA ARG A 56 -40.18 -17.90 8.14
C ARG A 56 -39.42 -17.95 9.47
N GLU A 57 -39.66 -18.97 10.29
CA GLU A 57 -38.97 -19.16 11.58
C GLU A 57 -37.51 -19.66 11.37
N SER A 58 -37.29 -20.55 10.41
CA SER A 58 -35.95 -21.08 10.05
C SER A 58 -34.98 -20.03 9.49
N ILE A 59 -35.49 -19.04 8.75
CA ILE A 59 -34.67 -17.94 8.19
C ILE A 59 -34.20 -16.95 9.27
N GLY A 60 -34.96 -16.80 10.36
CA GLY A 60 -34.59 -15.97 11.52
C GLY A 60 -33.38 -16.52 12.27
N ASP A 61 -33.34 -17.85 12.44
CA ASP A 61 -32.27 -18.58 13.12
C ASP A 61 -30.92 -18.47 12.37
N TRP A 62 -30.96 -18.53 11.03
CA TRP A 62 -29.73 -18.38 10.22
C TRP A 62 -29.10 -17.00 10.34
N ARG A 63 -29.90 -15.92 10.35
CA ARG A 63 -29.37 -14.56 10.49
C ARG A 63 -28.75 -14.34 11.87
N GLU A 64 -29.39 -14.84 12.92
CA GLU A 64 -28.83 -14.78 14.27
C GLU A 64 -27.52 -15.59 14.38
N MET A 65 -27.46 -16.78 13.80
CA MET A 65 -26.23 -17.57 13.72
C MET A 65 -25.12 -16.85 12.95
N GLU A 66 -25.45 -16.20 11.83
CA GLU A 66 -24.49 -15.42 11.04
C GLU A 66 -23.94 -14.22 11.83
N ASP A 67 -24.79 -13.50 12.55
CA ASP A 67 -24.38 -12.40 13.41
C ASP A 67 -23.48 -12.88 14.56
N ARG A 68 -23.83 -13.99 15.21
CA ARG A 68 -22.99 -14.60 16.26
C ARG A 68 -21.64 -15.06 15.71
N PHE A 69 -21.63 -15.66 14.52
CA PHE A 69 -20.39 -16.03 13.85
C PHE A 69 -19.55 -14.80 13.51
N ARG A 70 -20.16 -13.75 12.95
CA ARG A 70 -19.48 -12.48 12.65
C ARG A 70 -18.85 -11.88 13.92
N GLU A 71 -19.58 -11.84 15.02
CA GLU A 71 -19.07 -11.32 16.30
C GLU A 71 -17.93 -12.18 16.85
N LEU A 72 -18.02 -13.50 16.75
CA LEU A 72 -16.93 -14.42 17.13
C LEU A 72 -15.66 -14.17 16.31
N ILE A 73 -15.79 -14.05 14.98
CA ILE A 73 -14.66 -13.81 14.09
C ILE A 73 -14.02 -12.45 14.38
N ILE A 74 -14.82 -11.41 14.61
CA ILE A 74 -14.30 -10.09 14.99
C ILE A 74 -13.56 -10.19 16.34
N ALA A 75 -14.14 -10.86 17.33
CA ALA A 75 -13.55 -11.03 18.66
C ALA A 75 -12.20 -11.79 18.61
N GLU A 76 -12.07 -12.81 17.77
CA GLU A 76 -10.81 -13.54 17.63
C GLU A 76 -9.78 -12.77 16.78
N ALA A 77 -10.20 -12.04 15.75
CA ALA A 77 -9.28 -11.24 14.93
C ALA A 77 -8.59 -10.12 15.73
N VAL A 78 -9.23 -9.59 16.78
CA VAL A 78 -8.66 -8.54 17.64
C VAL A 78 -7.73 -9.05 18.75
N ARG A 79 -7.62 -10.38 18.92
CA ARG A 79 -6.78 -11.03 19.95
C ARG A 79 -5.44 -11.44 19.36
N PHE A 80 -4.43 -10.61 19.59
CA PHE A 80 -3.11 -10.74 18.95
C PHE A 80 -2.23 -11.81 19.61
N ASP A 81 -2.71 -12.38 20.71
CA ASP A 81 -2.16 -13.50 21.46
C ASP A 81 -2.84 -14.85 21.13
N SER A 82 -3.85 -14.84 20.25
CA SER A 82 -4.65 -16.04 19.92
C SER A 82 -4.04 -16.84 18.77
N ASP A 83 -3.90 -18.15 18.95
CA ASP A 83 -3.39 -19.07 17.91
C ASP A 83 -4.30 -19.12 16.66
N VAL A 84 -5.59 -18.81 16.83
CA VAL A 84 -6.59 -18.80 15.74
C VAL A 84 -6.72 -17.43 15.07
N GLN A 85 -5.99 -16.41 15.53
CA GLN A 85 -6.13 -15.04 15.04
C GLN A 85 -5.92 -14.94 13.53
N LEU A 86 -4.87 -15.58 12.98
CA LEU A 86 -4.57 -15.51 11.56
C LEU A 86 -5.70 -16.07 10.69
N GLN A 87 -6.37 -17.13 11.17
CA GLN A 87 -7.54 -17.70 10.50
C GLN A 87 -8.72 -16.72 10.57
N ALA A 88 -8.96 -16.10 11.73
CA ALA A 88 -9.99 -15.09 11.89
C ALA A 88 -9.77 -13.87 10.96
N ILE A 89 -8.52 -13.37 10.86
CA ILE A 89 -8.16 -12.27 9.94
C ILE A 89 -8.40 -12.67 8.48
N GLU A 90 -8.09 -13.91 8.11
CA GLU A 90 -8.35 -14.40 6.74
C GLU A 90 -9.85 -14.47 6.44
N ILE A 91 -10.67 -14.89 7.40
CA ILE A 91 -12.13 -14.86 7.27
C ILE A 91 -12.65 -13.41 7.17
N VAL A 92 -12.10 -12.48 7.96
CA VAL A 92 -12.41 -11.03 7.85
C VAL A 92 -12.12 -10.53 6.44
N LYS A 93 -10.98 -10.91 5.85
CA LYS A 93 -10.63 -10.53 4.47
C LYS A 93 -11.59 -11.12 3.44
N GLN A 94 -11.85 -12.41 3.52
CA GLN A 94 -12.72 -13.12 2.58
C GLN A 94 -14.15 -12.57 2.59
N ARG A 95 -14.67 -12.29 3.79
CA ARG A 95 -16.04 -11.77 3.98
C ARG A 95 -16.13 -10.24 4.01
N LYS A 96 -15.00 -9.54 3.86
CA LYS A 96 -14.89 -8.06 3.94
C LYS A 96 -15.59 -7.47 5.16
N LEU A 97 -15.45 -8.12 6.32
CA LEU A 97 -16.12 -7.70 7.54
C LEU A 97 -15.52 -6.38 8.02
N GLN A 98 -16.33 -5.34 8.16
CA GLN A 98 -15.90 -4.08 8.77
C GLN A 98 -16.34 -4.01 10.23
N SER A 99 -15.48 -3.47 11.10
CA SER A 99 -15.82 -3.27 12.51
C SER A 99 -14.95 -2.20 13.17
N PRO A 100 -15.54 -1.29 13.98
CA PRO A 100 -14.76 -0.36 14.80
C PRO A 100 -13.96 -1.07 15.89
N LYS A 101 -14.30 -2.31 16.26
CA LYS A 101 -13.54 -3.11 17.23
C LYS A 101 -12.10 -3.38 16.76
N PHE A 102 -11.84 -3.31 15.44
CA PHE A 102 -10.49 -3.41 14.91
C PHE A 102 -9.63 -2.20 15.26
N ASP A 103 -10.23 -1.02 15.46
CA ASP A 103 -9.49 0.23 15.67
C ASP A 103 -8.64 0.15 16.95
N ASP A 104 -9.25 -0.25 18.07
CA ASP A 104 -8.56 -0.41 19.34
C ASP A 104 -7.47 -1.48 19.27
N ALA A 105 -7.73 -2.58 18.57
CA ALA A 105 -6.77 -3.65 18.40
C ALA A 105 -5.55 -3.19 17.61
N ILE A 106 -5.77 -2.47 16.51
CA ILE A 106 -4.72 -1.86 15.68
C ILE A 106 -3.92 -0.85 16.49
N ARG A 107 -4.58 0.05 17.22
CA ARG A 107 -3.90 1.05 18.07
C ARG A 107 -3.03 0.34 19.11
N ARG A 108 -3.59 -0.61 19.87
CA ARG A 108 -2.81 -1.39 20.85
C ARG A 108 -1.60 -2.04 20.21
N ALA A 109 -1.78 -2.77 19.10
CA ALA A 109 -0.69 -3.45 18.40
C ALA A 109 0.44 -2.53 17.96
N MET A 110 0.11 -1.30 17.55
CA MET A 110 1.09 -0.32 17.08
C MET A 110 1.73 0.46 18.23
N THR A 111 1.06 0.61 19.37
CA THR A 111 1.53 1.40 20.53
C THR A 111 2.15 0.56 21.66
N ILE A 112 2.21 -0.78 21.58
CA ILE A 112 2.86 -1.61 22.62
C ILE A 112 4.29 -1.12 22.92
N ASN A 113 4.53 -0.67 24.14
CA ASN A 113 5.81 -0.10 24.59
C ASN A 113 6.77 -1.11 25.22
N ASP A 114 6.48 -2.41 25.11
CA ASP A 114 7.35 -3.43 25.68
C ASP A 114 8.61 -3.62 24.82
N GLU A 115 9.75 -3.14 25.32
CA GLU A 115 11.06 -3.23 24.66
C GLU A 115 11.55 -4.68 24.50
N SER A 116 10.99 -5.62 25.27
CA SER A 116 11.37 -7.03 25.26
C SER A 116 10.62 -7.86 24.22
N THR A 117 9.47 -7.38 23.74
CA THR A 117 8.60 -8.13 22.84
C THR A 117 8.89 -7.83 21.38
N ASP A 118 8.91 -8.87 20.53
CA ASP A 118 8.87 -8.69 19.09
C ASP A 118 7.47 -8.20 18.67
N ILE A 119 7.39 -6.91 18.38
CA ILE A 119 6.16 -6.22 17.98
C ILE A 119 5.72 -6.53 16.55
N TRP A 120 6.60 -7.09 15.72
CA TRP A 120 6.40 -7.12 14.27
C TRP A 120 5.27 -8.03 13.79
N PRO A 121 5.04 -9.22 14.39
CA PRO A 121 3.85 -10.01 14.09
C PRO A 121 2.57 -9.20 14.31
N ASN A 122 2.51 -8.44 15.41
CA ASN A 122 1.37 -7.62 15.77
C ASN A 122 1.19 -6.46 14.77
N VAL A 123 2.26 -5.74 14.44
CA VAL A 123 2.20 -4.66 13.43
C VAL A 123 1.72 -5.18 12.08
N ARG A 124 2.19 -6.36 11.64
CA ARG A 124 1.75 -6.98 10.37
C ARG A 124 0.26 -7.33 10.38
N ASN A 125 -0.22 -7.89 11.47
CA ASN A 125 -1.65 -8.24 11.62
C ASN A 125 -2.51 -6.97 11.65
N ALA A 126 -2.06 -5.92 12.34
CA ALA A 126 -2.72 -4.61 12.35
C ALA A 126 -2.81 -3.98 10.95
N MET A 127 -1.74 -4.03 10.16
CA MET A 127 -1.75 -3.58 8.76
C MET A 127 -2.74 -4.35 7.90
N THR A 128 -2.86 -5.66 8.14
CA THR A 128 -3.81 -6.51 7.41
C THR A 128 -5.26 -6.17 7.75
N LEU A 129 -5.52 -5.74 8.99
CA LEU A 129 -6.84 -5.32 9.46
C LEU A 129 -7.21 -3.89 9.07
N LYS A 130 -6.24 -3.01 8.76
CA LYS A 130 -6.50 -1.59 8.46
C LYS A 130 -7.55 -1.32 7.37
N PRO A 131 -7.64 -2.08 6.26
CA PRO A 131 -8.69 -1.87 5.24
C PRO A 131 -10.12 -2.14 5.74
N PHE A 132 -10.24 -2.86 6.85
CA PHE A 132 -11.52 -3.29 7.46
C PHE A 132 -11.90 -2.48 8.70
N SER A 133 -11.01 -1.57 9.12
CA SER A 133 -11.18 -0.73 10.29
C SER A 133 -11.76 0.64 9.93
N THR A 134 -12.18 1.41 10.93
CA THR A 134 -12.70 2.78 10.78
C THR A 134 -11.67 3.86 11.06
N ILE A 135 -10.42 3.48 11.33
CA ILE A 135 -9.29 4.40 11.55
C ILE A 135 -9.11 5.34 10.35
N THR A 136 -9.05 6.64 10.63
CA THR A 136 -8.81 7.69 9.62
C THR A 136 -7.41 7.56 9.01
N GLN A 137 -7.20 8.13 7.83
CA GLN A 137 -5.87 8.10 7.20
C GLN A 137 -4.84 8.92 8.01
N SER A 138 -5.27 9.99 8.68
CA SER A 138 -4.43 10.79 9.57
C SER A 138 -3.94 9.95 10.76
N ASP A 139 -4.86 9.34 11.50
CA ASP A 139 -4.53 8.51 12.66
C ASP A 139 -3.64 7.33 12.27
N TRP A 140 -3.87 6.75 11.09
CA TRP A 140 -3.05 5.65 10.58
C TRP A 140 -1.61 6.06 10.31
N ILE A 141 -1.39 7.20 9.64
CA ILE A 141 -0.05 7.74 9.39
C ILE A 141 0.64 8.04 10.71
N GLU A 142 -0.09 8.59 11.69
CA GLU A 142 0.46 8.89 13.01
C GLU A 142 0.94 7.61 13.72
N LEU A 143 0.13 6.56 13.71
CA LEU A 143 0.51 5.24 14.25
C LEU A 143 1.74 4.68 13.54
N CYS A 144 1.79 4.77 12.22
CA CYS A 144 2.96 4.35 11.43
C CYS A 144 4.23 5.11 11.81
N LEU A 145 4.15 6.44 11.95
CA LEU A 145 5.26 7.28 12.38
C LEU A 145 5.72 6.93 13.81
N ASN A 146 4.79 6.65 14.71
CA ASN A 146 5.10 6.25 16.08
C ASN A 146 5.85 4.90 16.15
N VAL A 147 5.43 3.92 15.34
CA VAL A 147 6.15 2.64 15.23
C VAL A 147 7.58 2.86 14.75
N LEU A 148 7.77 3.70 13.71
CA LEU A 148 9.09 4.02 13.19
C LEU A 148 9.98 4.75 14.23
N ALA A 149 9.43 5.74 14.94
CA ALA A 149 10.14 6.48 15.98
C ALA A 149 10.61 5.56 17.13
N ARG A 150 9.75 4.62 17.55
CA ARG A 150 10.07 3.62 18.58
C ARG A 150 11.22 2.73 18.13
N GLU A 151 11.10 2.14 16.94
CA GLU A 151 12.12 1.24 16.42
C GLU A 151 13.46 1.94 16.28
N GLN A 152 13.47 3.20 15.82
CA GLN A 152 14.68 4.00 15.81
C GLN A 152 15.32 4.15 17.19
N SER A 153 14.51 4.40 18.22
CA SER A 153 14.98 4.54 19.61
C SER A 153 15.59 3.24 20.12
N ARG A 154 14.93 2.11 19.88
CA ARG A 154 15.42 0.75 20.20
C ARG A 154 16.76 0.46 19.50
N TYR A 155 16.88 0.79 18.22
CA TYR A 155 18.12 0.52 17.47
C TYR A 155 19.25 1.49 17.79
N ARG A 156 18.97 2.75 18.15
CA ARG A 156 19.99 3.70 18.64
C ARG A 156 20.69 3.17 19.90
N GLN A 157 19.94 2.51 20.78
CA GLN A 157 20.51 1.88 21.99
C GLN A 157 21.38 0.65 21.64
N LEU A 158 21.02 -0.10 20.60
CA LEU A 158 21.72 -1.33 20.21
C LEU A 158 22.92 -1.10 19.27
N SER A 159 22.93 -0.03 18.47
CA SER A 159 23.98 0.22 17.47
C SER A 159 23.95 1.66 16.93
N ALA A 160 24.98 2.47 17.26
CA ALA A 160 25.18 3.79 16.68
C ALA A 160 25.33 3.77 15.13
N ASN A 161 25.71 2.62 14.56
CA ASN A 161 25.98 2.47 13.13
C ASN A 161 24.74 2.08 12.30
N TYR A 162 23.63 1.63 12.93
CA TYR A 162 22.47 1.09 12.24
C TYR A 162 21.47 2.16 11.77
N SER A 163 21.32 3.26 12.52
CA SER A 163 20.43 4.38 12.14
C SER A 163 20.74 4.91 10.73
N THR A 164 22.01 4.89 10.33
CA THR A 164 22.48 5.35 9.03
C THR A 164 22.22 4.32 7.94
N ALA A 165 22.44 3.03 8.22
CA ALA A 165 22.22 1.94 7.28
C ALA A 165 20.74 1.72 6.98
N VAL A 166 19.86 1.84 7.98
CA VAL A 166 18.40 1.78 7.78
C VAL A 166 17.93 2.99 6.98
N ALA A 167 18.27 4.22 7.38
CA ALA A 167 17.89 5.41 6.62
C ALA A 167 18.34 5.32 5.14
N ILE A 168 19.55 4.83 4.86
CA ILE A 168 20.10 4.68 3.50
C ILE A 168 19.48 3.49 2.73
N ASN A 169 19.18 2.37 3.39
CA ASN A 169 18.59 1.18 2.74
C ASN A 169 17.07 1.32 2.53
N LEU A 170 16.38 2.09 3.37
CA LEU A 170 14.96 2.42 3.18
C LEU A 170 14.71 3.13 1.84
N PHE A 171 15.66 3.96 1.38
CA PHE A 171 15.63 4.57 0.04
C PHE A 171 15.84 3.57 -1.11
N LYS A 172 16.60 2.49 -0.88
CA LYS A 172 17.00 1.55 -1.94
C LYS A 172 16.01 0.41 -2.14
N ASN A 173 15.45 -0.14 -1.05
CA ASN A 173 14.60 -1.33 -1.13
C ASN A 173 13.12 -1.05 -1.41
N ALA A 174 12.62 0.16 -1.13
CA ALA A 174 11.25 0.55 -1.43
C ALA A 174 10.92 0.54 -2.93
N ARG A 175 11.91 0.38 -3.82
CA ARG A 175 11.77 0.48 -5.29
C ARG A 175 11.97 -0.81 -6.10
N GLY A 176 12.11 -2.01 -5.50
CA GLY A 176 12.08 -3.23 -6.35
C GLY A 176 12.71 -4.52 -5.82
N GLY A 177 12.29 -5.02 -4.66
CA GLY A 177 12.62 -6.38 -4.21
C GLY A 177 11.41 -7.32 -4.32
N ASP A 178 11.52 -8.38 -5.13
CA ASP A 178 10.53 -9.47 -5.26
C ASP A 178 10.68 -10.52 -4.13
N SER A 179 10.77 -10.05 -2.89
CA SER A 179 10.82 -10.92 -1.71
C SER A 179 9.44 -11.06 -1.09
N LYS A 180 8.91 -12.29 -1.07
CA LYS A 180 7.65 -12.69 -0.41
C LYS A 180 7.60 -12.36 1.10
N GLU A 181 8.71 -11.93 1.68
CA GLU A 181 8.81 -11.37 3.03
C GLU A 181 9.42 -9.96 2.94
N ARG A 182 8.57 -8.95 2.73
CA ARG A 182 8.99 -7.55 2.95
C ARG A 182 9.30 -7.37 4.43
N VAL A 183 10.39 -6.67 4.74
CA VAL A 183 10.71 -6.31 6.13
C VAL A 183 9.56 -5.41 6.62
N PRO A 184 9.05 -5.59 7.85
CA PRO A 184 7.90 -4.81 8.34
C PRO A 184 8.03 -3.28 8.20
N THR A 185 9.25 -2.74 8.29
CA THR A 185 9.54 -1.32 8.03
C THR A 185 9.25 -0.90 6.59
N GLU A 186 9.51 -1.75 5.60
CA GLU A 186 9.19 -1.50 4.19
C GLU A 186 7.69 -1.44 3.96
N LEU A 187 6.91 -2.25 4.68
CA LEU A 187 5.45 -2.18 4.65
C LEU A 187 4.95 -0.85 5.22
N ILE A 188 5.55 -0.36 6.33
CA ILE A 188 5.18 0.95 6.87
C ILE A 188 5.47 2.04 5.85
N ILE A 189 6.66 2.04 5.24
CA ILE A 189 7.05 3.04 4.23
C ILE A 189 6.12 3.02 3.02
N ASP A 190 5.77 1.84 2.52
CA ASP A 190 4.82 1.67 1.43
C ASP A 190 3.43 2.25 1.77
N GLN A 191 3.01 2.20 3.03
CA GLN A 191 1.78 2.84 3.46
C GLN A 191 1.92 4.36 3.57
N LEU A 192 3.05 4.85 4.08
CA LEU A 192 3.30 6.29 4.22
C LEU A 192 3.39 6.98 2.85
N SER A 193 4.02 6.35 1.86
CA SER A 193 4.17 6.92 0.51
C SER A 193 2.85 7.03 -0.26
N LYS A 194 1.79 6.32 0.14
CA LYS A 194 0.45 6.42 -0.46
C LYS A 194 -0.30 7.69 -0.08
N SER A 195 0.18 8.47 0.88
CA SER A 195 -0.52 9.66 1.38
C SER A 195 0.44 10.81 1.68
N PRO A 196 1.18 11.30 0.66
CA PRO A 196 2.26 12.26 0.83
C PRO A 196 1.81 13.61 1.44
N LYS A 197 0.59 14.07 1.13
CA LYS A 197 0.04 15.32 1.67
C LYS A 197 -0.24 15.28 3.17
N ILE A 198 -0.92 14.23 3.64
CA ILE A 198 -1.24 14.07 5.07
C ILE A 198 0.05 13.80 5.85
N LEU A 199 0.97 13.03 5.27
CA LEU A 199 2.30 12.81 5.82
C LEU A 199 3.08 14.12 5.99
N ALA A 200 3.05 15.01 5.00
CA ALA A 200 3.73 16.30 5.08
C ALA A 200 3.20 17.16 6.23
N GLN A 201 1.88 17.22 6.43
CA GLN A 201 1.27 17.94 7.54
C GLN A 201 1.73 17.42 8.90
N GLN A 202 1.68 16.10 9.11
CA GLN A 202 2.07 15.49 10.38
C GLN A 202 3.58 15.57 10.64
N LEU A 203 4.41 15.48 9.59
CA LEU A 203 5.85 15.64 9.73
C LEU A 203 6.24 17.07 10.06
N GLN A 204 5.50 18.06 9.56
CA GLN A 204 5.77 19.46 9.87
C GLN A 204 5.65 19.70 11.37
N GLU A 205 4.54 19.26 11.98
CA GLU A 205 4.32 19.34 13.43
C GLU A 205 5.44 18.64 14.23
N ARG A 206 5.85 17.43 13.80
CA ARG A 206 6.90 16.66 14.50
C ARG A 206 8.32 17.22 14.35
N LEU A 207 8.67 17.77 13.19
CA LEU A 207 10.01 18.31 12.94
C LEU A 207 10.20 19.69 13.58
N ASP A 208 9.11 20.40 13.85
CA ASP A 208 9.10 21.64 14.64
C ASP A 208 9.34 21.35 16.14
N ASP A 209 8.74 20.27 16.68
CA ASP A 209 8.73 19.94 18.12
C ASP A 209 9.90 19.04 18.63
N ALA A 210 11.14 19.39 18.28
CA ALA A 210 12.37 18.74 18.83
C ALA A 210 12.61 17.24 18.50
N ASP A 211 11.68 16.53 17.85
CA ASP A 211 11.89 15.16 17.34
C ASP A 211 12.57 15.15 15.96
N ARG A 212 13.66 15.92 15.83
CA ARG A 212 14.48 15.99 14.61
C ARG A 212 15.39 14.76 14.52
N SER A 213 14.76 13.63 14.26
CA SER A 213 15.44 12.37 14.08
C SER A 213 15.91 12.22 12.63
N ALA A 214 17.01 11.49 12.41
CA ALA A 214 17.47 11.18 11.06
C ALA A 214 16.42 10.36 10.27
N LEU A 215 15.63 9.52 10.95
CA LEU A 215 14.56 8.76 10.31
C LEU A 215 13.40 9.66 9.90
N MET A 216 12.98 10.62 10.74
CA MET A 216 11.93 11.58 10.37
C MET A 216 12.36 12.44 9.19
N CYS A 217 13.64 12.85 9.16
CA CYS A 217 14.21 13.50 7.99
C CYS A 217 14.17 12.59 6.74
N ALA A 218 14.44 11.28 6.87
CA ALA A 218 14.38 10.35 5.74
C ALA A 218 12.94 10.16 5.23
N VAL A 219 11.98 10.01 6.14
CA VAL A 219 10.56 9.83 5.83
C VAL A 219 9.99 11.07 5.13
N ALA A 220 10.51 12.27 5.42
CA ALA A 220 10.15 13.48 4.69
C ALA A 220 10.38 13.38 3.18
N ALA A 221 11.32 12.57 2.69
CA ALA A 221 11.48 12.41 1.24
C ALA A 221 10.29 11.69 0.57
N LEU A 222 9.47 10.95 1.33
CA LEU A 222 8.29 10.26 0.81
C LEU A 222 7.13 11.20 0.49
N THR A 223 7.21 12.47 0.89
CA THR A 223 6.17 13.46 0.59
C THR A 223 6.28 14.01 -0.82
N ASP A 224 7.40 13.76 -1.52
CA ASP A 224 7.70 14.33 -2.84
C ASP A 224 7.39 15.85 -2.87
N ALA A 225 6.72 16.35 -3.91
CA ALA A 225 6.39 17.76 -4.06
C ALA A 225 5.37 18.29 -3.04
N GLU A 226 4.56 17.42 -2.43
CA GLU A 226 3.64 17.81 -1.34
C GLU A 226 4.40 18.22 -0.06
N GLY A 227 5.69 17.90 0.02
CA GLY A 227 6.60 18.24 1.11
C GLY A 227 7.11 19.67 1.12
N ALA A 228 6.56 20.59 0.33
CA ALA A 228 7.06 21.97 0.24
C ALA A 228 7.15 22.67 1.62
N GLY A 229 6.19 22.40 2.51
CA GLY A 229 6.18 22.91 3.89
C GLY A 229 7.33 22.38 4.76
N LEU A 230 7.95 21.26 4.39
CA LEU A 230 9.05 20.63 5.13
C LEU A 230 10.42 21.23 4.80
N VAL A 231 10.53 22.08 3.77
CA VAL A 231 11.81 22.69 3.35
C VAL A 231 12.47 23.43 4.51
N THR A 232 11.73 24.27 5.23
CA THR A 232 12.27 25.06 6.35
C THR A 232 12.72 24.19 7.52
N PRO A 233 11.89 23.24 8.04
CA PRO A 233 12.33 22.30 9.06
C PRO A 233 13.57 21.47 8.65
N LEU A 234 13.64 21.01 7.39
CA LEU A 234 14.77 20.24 6.87
C LEU A 234 16.04 21.08 6.70
N MET A 235 15.92 22.35 6.29
CA MET A 235 17.06 23.28 6.26
C MET A 235 17.64 23.50 7.65
N GLU A 236 16.80 23.58 8.68
CA GLU A 236 17.27 23.70 10.06
C GLU A 236 17.91 22.38 10.54
N ALA A 237 17.32 21.22 10.22
CA ALA A 237 17.92 19.92 10.49
C ALA A 237 19.28 19.73 9.79
N ALA A 238 19.47 20.29 8.59
CA ALA A 238 20.74 20.27 7.87
C ALA A 238 21.87 21.07 8.57
N LYS A 239 21.53 22.00 9.47
CA LYS A 239 22.52 22.72 10.29
C LYS A 239 22.95 21.93 11.54
N SER A 240 22.35 20.76 11.81
CA SER A 240 22.64 19.95 12.99
C SER A 240 24.14 19.61 13.11
N LYS A 241 24.63 19.50 14.35
CA LYS A 241 25.99 18.99 14.63
C LYS A 241 26.10 17.48 14.39
N ASP A 242 24.98 16.76 14.45
CA ASP A 242 24.90 15.33 14.15
C ASP A 242 25.06 15.11 12.63
N ALA A 243 26.13 14.42 12.25
CA ALA A 243 26.46 14.15 10.86
C ALA A 243 25.39 13.31 10.13
N VAL A 244 24.69 12.42 10.84
CA VAL A 244 23.66 11.55 10.27
C VAL A 244 22.39 12.37 9.99
N ILE A 245 21.93 13.16 10.95
CA ILE A 245 20.78 14.06 10.76
C ILE A 245 21.07 15.02 9.61
N LYS A 246 22.25 15.66 9.62
CA LYS A 246 22.68 16.57 8.57
C LYS A 246 22.65 15.92 7.18
N LYS A 247 23.30 14.77 7.02
CA LYS A 247 23.38 14.07 5.73
C LYS A 247 22.00 13.69 5.22
N THR A 248 21.15 13.16 6.09
CA THR A 248 19.80 12.73 5.70
C THR A 248 18.89 13.91 5.39
N ALA A 249 18.95 14.99 6.18
CA ALA A 249 18.19 16.20 5.92
C ALA A 249 18.56 16.83 4.57
N ILE A 250 19.86 16.89 4.24
CA ILE A 250 20.33 17.38 2.93
C ILE A 250 19.81 16.49 1.79
N ALA A 251 19.87 15.16 1.95
CA ALA A 251 19.38 14.23 0.93
C ALA A 251 17.87 14.37 0.68
N SER A 252 17.07 14.43 1.74
CA SER A 252 15.62 14.60 1.64
C SER A 252 15.23 15.97 1.09
N LEU A 253 15.91 17.04 1.54
CA LEU A 253 15.71 18.38 1.00
C LEU A 253 15.97 18.42 -0.51
N ASN A 254 17.10 17.85 -0.95
CA ASN A 254 17.42 17.77 -2.38
C ASN A 254 16.35 17.01 -3.17
N HIS A 255 15.85 15.89 -2.63
CA HIS A 255 14.79 15.13 -3.27
C HIS A 255 13.50 15.95 -3.43
N ILE A 256 13.04 16.62 -2.37
CA ILE A 256 11.83 17.47 -2.41
C ILE A 256 12.00 18.61 -3.41
N LEU A 257 13.15 19.30 -3.40
CA LEU A 257 13.43 20.40 -4.34
C LEU A 257 13.41 19.93 -5.79
N VAL A 258 14.02 18.78 -6.11
CA VAL A 258 13.98 18.21 -7.46
C VAL A 258 12.55 17.86 -7.88
N GLN A 259 11.71 17.35 -6.98
CA GLN A 259 10.30 17.06 -7.30
C GLN A 259 9.47 18.33 -7.50
N LEU A 260 9.72 19.37 -6.69
CA LEU A 260 9.09 20.68 -6.85
C LEU A 260 9.47 21.33 -8.18
N GLU A 261 10.74 21.26 -8.57
CA GLU A 261 11.22 21.74 -9.87
C GLU A 261 10.54 21.00 -11.02
N LYS A 262 10.47 19.66 -10.96
CA LYS A 262 9.75 18.87 -11.97
C LYS A 262 8.28 19.28 -12.07
N ASN A 263 7.60 19.45 -10.94
CA ASN A 263 6.20 19.87 -10.94
C ASN A 263 6.01 21.30 -11.44
N ARG A 264 6.96 22.21 -11.14
CA ARG A 264 6.96 23.57 -11.67
C ARG A 264 7.16 23.57 -13.18
N VAL A 265 8.12 22.81 -13.70
CA VAL A 265 8.37 22.67 -15.14
C VAL A 265 7.12 22.11 -15.83
N VAL A 266 6.49 21.08 -15.28
CA VAL A 266 5.23 20.51 -15.80
C VAL A 266 4.07 21.51 -15.77
N SER A 267 4.00 22.37 -14.74
CA SER A 267 2.95 23.40 -14.62
C SER A 267 3.21 24.64 -15.48
N SER A 268 4.45 24.86 -15.92
CA SER A 268 4.83 25.94 -16.85
C SER A 268 4.76 25.53 -18.32
N ILE A 269 4.41 24.28 -18.63
CA ILE A 269 4.04 23.88 -19.99
C ILE A 269 2.60 24.40 -20.22
N PRO A 270 2.35 25.26 -21.23
CA PRO A 270 1.03 25.87 -21.49
C PRO A 270 -0.11 24.85 -21.74
N ASP A 271 0.20 23.57 -21.94
CA ASP A 271 -0.71 22.54 -22.45
C ASP A 271 -1.27 21.54 -21.41
N ALA A 272 -0.98 21.71 -20.12
CA ALA A 272 -1.44 20.76 -19.09
C ALA A 272 -2.97 20.73 -18.86
N VAL A 273 -3.74 21.63 -19.47
CA VAL A 273 -5.21 21.73 -19.29
C VAL A 273 -6.01 20.93 -20.34
N ALA A 274 -5.37 20.33 -21.36
CA ALA A 274 -6.09 19.70 -22.48
C ALA A 274 -6.12 18.16 -22.51
N LEU A 275 -5.69 17.45 -21.46
CA LEU A 275 -5.49 15.99 -21.53
C LEU A 275 -6.29 15.19 -20.48
N THR A 276 -7.60 15.05 -20.69
CA THR A 276 -8.42 14.01 -20.04
C THR A 276 -8.24 12.65 -20.75
N GLU A 277 -8.09 11.59 -19.95
CA GLU A 277 -8.07 10.11 -20.13
C GLU A 277 -7.97 9.43 -21.52
N THR A 278 -8.45 10.02 -22.62
CA THR A 278 -8.40 9.44 -23.97
C THR A 278 -6.99 9.49 -24.59
N ASN A 279 -6.10 10.36 -24.09
CA ASN A 279 -4.76 10.60 -24.65
C ASN A 279 -3.66 9.63 -24.14
N SER A 280 -3.94 8.75 -23.18
CA SER A 280 -2.90 7.90 -22.55
C SER A 280 -2.23 6.90 -23.52
N LYS A 281 -2.95 6.40 -24.52
CA LYS A 281 -2.39 5.48 -25.53
C LYS A 281 -1.53 6.21 -26.57
N LEU A 282 -1.97 7.39 -27.00
CA LEU A 282 -1.25 8.21 -27.99
C LEU A 282 0.02 8.80 -27.38
N VAL A 283 -0.02 9.28 -26.13
CA VAL A 283 1.16 9.74 -25.41
C VAL A 283 2.19 8.63 -25.25
N ARG A 284 1.78 7.40 -24.89
CA ARG A 284 2.71 6.25 -24.82
C ARG A 284 3.30 5.89 -26.18
N TYR A 285 2.54 6.06 -27.26
CA TYR A 285 3.02 5.79 -28.61
C TYR A 285 3.98 6.88 -29.09
N ALA A 286 3.67 8.15 -28.82
CA ALA A 286 4.52 9.30 -29.07
C ALA A 286 5.85 9.15 -28.33
N ALA A 287 5.82 8.79 -27.05
CA ALA A 287 7.02 8.58 -26.24
C ALA A 287 7.96 7.52 -26.86
N LYS A 288 7.40 6.43 -27.41
CA LYS A 288 8.17 5.38 -28.10
C LYS A 288 8.76 5.82 -29.44
N ILE A 289 8.16 6.81 -30.10
CA ILE A 289 8.69 7.36 -31.35
C ILE A 289 9.80 8.35 -31.01
N VAL A 290 9.52 9.31 -30.12
CA VAL A 290 10.49 10.30 -29.65
C VAL A 290 11.75 9.61 -29.12
N SER A 291 11.60 8.61 -28.25
CA SER A 291 12.74 7.88 -27.68
C SER A 291 13.62 7.11 -28.69
N ARG A 292 13.21 6.97 -29.96
CA ARG A 292 14.05 6.34 -31.01
C ARG A 292 15.00 7.33 -31.68
N TYR A 293 14.63 8.61 -31.66
CA TYR A 293 15.32 9.66 -32.40
C TYR A 293 15.98 10.67 -31.47
N ASP A 294 15.48 10.80 -30.23
CA ASP A 294 16.09 11.52 -29.13
C ASP A 294 17.44 10.86 -28.77
N THR A 295 18.51 11.53 -29.17
CA THR A 295 19.89 11.07 -28.99
C THR A 295 20.51 11.57 -27.69
N ASN A 296 19.95 12.62 -27.09
CA ASN A 296 20.46 13.27 -25.89
C ASN A 296 19.63 12.94 -24.62
N ASP A 297 18.54 12.16 -24.76
CA ASP A 297 17.59 11.74 -23.72
C ASP A 297 16.91 12.91 -22.97
N ASP A 298 16.73 14.05 -23.66
CA ASP A 298 16.07 15.23 -23.10
C ASP A 298 14.54 15.21 -23.26
N ARG A 299 14.01 14.17 -23.91
CA ARG A 299 12.59 13.89 -24.16
C ARG A 299 11.90 14.89 -25.07
N VAL A 300 12.66 15.66 -25.82
CA VAL A 300 12.19 16.46 -26.94
C VAL A 300 12.94 16.02 -28.19
N LEU A 301 12.35 16.27 -29.35
CA LEU A 301 13.09 16.16 -30.61
C LEU A 301 13.58 17.55 -30.97
N THR A 302 14.81 17.63 -31.45
CA THR A 302 15.39 18.82 -32.07
C THR A 302 15.50 18.64 -33.59
N GLU A 303 15.82 19.71 -34.33
CA GLU A 303 15.92 19.69 -35.79
C GLU A 303 16.81 18.55 -36.32
N ASP A 304 17.98 18.38 -35.72
CA ASP A 304 18.94 17.32 -36.08
C ASP A 304 18.42 15.90 -35.80
N GLU A 305 17.39 15.75 -34.96
CA GLU A 305 16.83 14.47 -34.54
C GLU A 305 15.60 14.10 -35.34
N TRP A 306 14.70 15.06 -35.59
CA TRP A 306 13.52 14.79 -36.41
C TRP A 306 13.81 14.81 -37.91
N ASP A 307 14.92 15.42 -38.38
CA ASP A 307 15.34 15.34 -39.79
C ASP A 307 15.67 13.88 -40.20
N LYS A 308 16.03 13.04 -39.23
CA LYS A 308 16.27 11.60 -39.43
C LYS A 308 14.97 10.79 -39.47
N MET A 309 13.81 11.40 -39.22
CA MET A 309 12.53 10.72 -39.22
C MET A 309 11.97 10.58 -40.64
N LEU A 310 11.29 9.47 -40.89
CA LEU A 310 10.62 9.23 -42.18
C LEU A 310 9.49 10.25 -42.44
N MET A 311 8.88 10.79 -41.38
CA MET A 311 7.88 11.84 -41.47
C MET A 311 8.36 13.07 -40.72
N ASN A 312 8.39 14.22 -41.40
CA ASN A 312 8.74 15.49 -40.78
C ASN A 312 7.61 15.93 -39.82
N PRO A 313 7.89 16.02 -38.51
CA PRO A 313 6.89 16.38 -37.51
C PRO A 313 6.88 17.88 -37.18
N LEU A 314 7.49 18.75 -37.98
CA LEU A 314 7.55 20.20 -37.72
C LEU A 314 6.18 20.84 -37.44
N LYS A 315 5.11 20.30 -38.03
CA LYS A 315 3.72 20.75 -37.75
C LYS A 315 3.22 20.40 -36.35
N ALA A 316 3.95 19.60 -35.60
CA ALA A 316 3.65 19.25 -34.22
C ALA A 316 4.14 20.31 -33.24
N ASP A 317 5.14 21.13 -33.61
CA ASP A 317 5.60 22.26 -32.79
C ASP A 317 4.48 23.31 -32.69
N ALA A 318 3.71 23.23 -31.62
CA ALA A 318 2.56 24.09 -31.38
C ALA A 318 2.97 25.39 -30.69
N ASN A 319 4.09 25.37 -29.96
CA ASN A 319 4.54 26.47 -29.12
C ASN A 319 5.61 27.36 -29.82
N GLY A 320 6.23 26.87 -30.90
CA GLY A 320 7.19 27.58 -31.74
C GLY A 320 8.58 27.69 -31.13
N ASP A 321 8.98 26.77 -30.26
CA ASP A 321 10.30 26.75 -29.61
C ASP A 321 11.37 25.96 -30.38
N ASP A 322 11.06 25.56 -31.62
CA ASP A 322 11.92 24.73 -32.47
C ASP A 322 12.29 23.40 -31.78
N LYS A 323 11.39 22.91 -30.91
CA LYS A 323 11.49 21.61 -30.25
C LYS A 323 10.13 20.92 -30.29
N ILE A 324 10.14 19.59 -30.35
CA ILE A 324 8.89 18.82 -30.39
C ILE A 324 8.85 17.89 -29.18
N SER A 325 8.00 18.23 -28.22
CA SER A 325 7.77 17.39 -27.05
C SER A 325 6.91 16.16 -27.39
N ILE A 326 6.97 15.16 -26.50
CA ILE A 326 6.12 13.96 -26.58
C ILE A 326 4.62 14.33 -26.67
N ASN A 327 4.20 15.39 -25.98
CA ASN A 327 2.79 15.80 -25.92
C ASN A 327 2.35 16.47 -27.21
N GLU A 328 3.16 17.37 -27.75
CA GLU A 328 2.97 17.99 -29.07
C GLU A 328 2.88 16.94 -30.17
N TYR A 329 3.80 15.97 -30.13
CA TYR A 329 3.78 14.85 -31.07
C TYR A 329 2.50 14.00 -30.92
N ALA A 330 2.03 13.76 -29.69
CA ALA A 330 0.79 13.03 -29.44
C ALA A 330 -0.46 13.78 -29.93
N GLN A 331 -0.55 15.08 -29.66
CA GLN A 331 -1.64 15.93 -30.13
C GLN A 331 -1.65 16.05 -31.66
N TRP A 332 -0.47 16.17 -32.28
CA TRP A 332 -0.35 16.18 -33.73
C TRP A 332 -0.82 14.87 -34.36
N MET A 333 -0.45 13.72 -33.78
CA MET A 333 -0.97 12.42 -34.20
C MET A 333 -2.49 12.32 -34.02
N GLU A 334 -3.03 12.86 -32.93
CA GLU A 334 -4.47 12.89 -32.68
C GLU A 334 -5.20 13.72 -33.76
N SER A 335 -4.68 14.90 -34.09
CA SER A 335 -5.25 15.78 -35.12
C SER A 335 -5.25 15.16 -36.53
N ARG A 336 -4.30 14.27 -36.81
CA ARG A 336 -4.23 13.50 -38.07
C ARG A 336 -5.12 12.25 -38.09
N SER A 337 -5.65 11.84 -36.95
CA SER A 337 -6.48 10.63 -36.83
C SER A 337 -7.99 10.90 -36.98
N LYS A 338 -8.39 12.18 -37.03
CA LYS A 338 -9.75 12.66 -37.31
C LYS A 338 -9.90 13.04 -38.78
#